data_AF-B3QRU3-F1
#
_entry.id   AF-B3QRU3-F1
#
_cell.length_a   1.000
_cell.length_b   1.000
_cell.length_c   1.000
_cell.angle_alpha   90.00
_cell.angle_beta   90.00
_cell.angle_gamma   90.00
#
_symmetry.space_group_name_H-M   'P 1'
#
loop_
_entity.id
_entity.type
_entity.pdbx_description
1 polymer ?
#
loop_
_entity_poly.entity_id
_entity_poly.type
_entity_poly.pdbx_seq_one_letter_code
_entity_poly.pdbx_strand_id
1 'polypeptide(L)'
;MKVFFDTNVLVGIIDNNVKLSAEHDYFTFEKCVYEIKNGYKARLYDSTFLNSLLSAQTDNDFSALKPIDRTILDNFIPIISKDNYSEKQLIEIRKALNKYLLKFEYGIASEYEFIDLPENDSIGLLKNLFKQLKILLRTILTDIDFKIKEHEIKVLLYEQIFDLDLAMSNFREILNDSLINTKDLEIVFAALKANCNLFISSDLPLIKETMTLGLNHTTSFEYLNPDKNIENEIHKIINTVHNMRYKKLPGQ
;
A
#
# COMPACT_ATOMS: atom_id res chain seq x y z
N MET A 1 -7.06 13.59 21.00
CA MET A 1 -8.14 13.13 20.10
C MET A 1 -7.73 11.79 19.51
N LYS A 2 -8.65 10.84 19.32
CA LYS A 2 -8.35 9.57 18.65
C LYS A 2 -8.64 9.68 17.15
N VAL A 3 -7.63 9.43 16.32
CA VAL A 3 -7.71 9.55 14.85
C VAL A 3 -7.44 8.19 14.22
N PHE A 4 -8.28 7.79 13.28
CA PHE A 4 -8.15 6.52 12.58
C PHE A 4 -7.75 6.74 11.11
N PHE A 5 -6.77 5.98 10.64
CA PHE A 5 -6.29 5.98 9.26
C PHE A 5 -6.67 4.71 8.51
N ASP A 6 -7.29 4.87 7.33
CA ASP A 6 -7.46 3.78 6.37
C ASP A 6 -6.14 3.40 5.66
N THR A 7 -6.18 2.35 4.83
CA THR A 7 -5.05 1.86 4.04
C THR A 7 -4.41 2.96 3.20
N ASN A 8 -5.19 3.77 2.48
CA ASN A 8 -4.67 4.75 1.53
C ASN A 8 -3.99 5.94 2.22
N VAL A 9 -4.56 6.41 3.33
CA VAL A 9 -3.98 7.47 4.15
C VAL A 9 -2.68 6.99 4.78
N LEU A 10 -2.64 5.76 5.28
CA LEU A 10 -1.45 5.17 5.87
C LEU A 10 -0.30 5.04 4.85
N VAL A 11 -0.57 4.64 3.60
CA VAL A 11 0.40 4.69 2.51
C VAL A 11 0.92 6.11 2.30
N GLY A 12 0.02 7.09 2.25
CA GLY A 12 0.38 8.49 2.06
C GLY A 12 1.34 9.02 3.12
N ILE A 13 1.10 8.67 4.39
CA ILE A 13 1.97 9.05 5.51
C ILE A 13 3.35 8.40 5.37
N ILE A 14 3.39 7.09 5.13
CA ILE A 14 4.62 6.29 5.06
C ILE A 14 5.50 6.69 3.88
N ASP A 15 4.92 6.82 2.69
CA ASP A 15 5.67 7.09 1.45
C ASP A 15 6.20 8.53 1.42
N ASN A 16 5.51 9.46 2.06
CA ASN A 16 5.87 10.89 2.03
C ASN A 16 6.49 11.38 3.33
N ASN A 17 6.73 10.48 4.29
CA ASN A 17 7.30 10.79 5.61
C ASN A 17 6.57 11.95 6.30
N VAL A 18 5.23 11.88 6.34
CA VAL A 18 4.44 12.98 6.89
C VAL A 18 4.53 12.96 8.40
N LYS A 19 5.07 14.05 8.98
CA LYS A 19 5.10 14.24 10.44
C LYS A 19 3.67 14.35 10.97
N LEU A 20 3.38 13.58 12.00
CA LEU A 20 2.11 13.60 12.73
C LEU A 20 2.30 14.31 14.07
N SER A 21 1.31 15.11 14.49
CA SER A 21 1.27 15.76 15.80
C SER A 21 1.24 14.76 16.96
N ALA A 22 2.05 15.00 18.00
CA ALA A 22 2.06 14.19 19.23
C ALA A 22 0.83 14.41 20.15
N GLU A 23 -0.06 15.34 19.83
CA GLU A 23 -1.24 15.67 20.64
C GLU A 23 -2.43 14.71 20.43
N HIS A 24 -2.27 13.72 19.55
CA HIS A 24 -3.34 12.82 19.14
C HIS A 24 -2.91 11.36 19.28
N ASP A 25 -3.89 10.51 19.53
CA ASP A 25 -3.70 9.06 19.49
C ASP A 25 -4.08 8.57 18.10
N TYR A 26 -3.11 8.09 17.34
CA TYR A 26 -3.34 7.54 16.01
C TYR A 26 -3.58 6.04 16.05
N PHE A 27 -4.55 5.60 15.26
CA PHE A 27 -4.92 4.20 15.14
C PHE A 27 -5.01 3.82 13.66
N THR A 28 -4.73 2.56 13.40
CA THR A 28 -5.09 1.88 12.15
C THR A 28 -5.51 0.45 12.46
N PHE A 29 -6.02 -0.27 11.47
CA PHE A 29 -6.40 -1.66 11.60
C PHE A 29 -5.38 -2.56 10.93
N GLU A 30 -5.09 -3.74 11.51
CA GLU A 30 -4.05 -4.62 10.97
C GLU A 30 -4.30 -5.05 9.53
N LYS A 31 -5.57 -5.11 9.11
CA LYS A 31 -5.96 -5.31 7.71
C LYS A 31 -5.35 -4.26 6.79
N CYS A 32 -5.37 -2.98 7.18
CA CYS A 32 -4.79 -1.90 6.41
C CYS A 32 -3.28 -2.13 6.21
N VAL A 33 -2.57 -2.48 7.28
CA VAL A 33 -1.13 -2.79 7.23
C VAL A 33 -0.86 -3.99 6.32
N TYR A 34 -1.67 -5.04 6.43
CA TYR A 34 -1.58 -6.22 5.59
C TYR A 34 -1.79 -5.91 4.10
N GLU A 35 -2.80 -5.11 3.77
CA GLU A 35 -3.09 -4.66 2.40
C GLU A 35 -1.93 -3.88 1.79
N ILE A 36 -1.32 -2.97 2.55
CA ILE A 36 -0.12 -2.24 2.11
C ILE A 36 0.99 -3.24 1.78
N LYS A 37 1.38 -4.09 2.74
CA LYS A 37 2.47 -5.06 2.56
C LYS A 37 2.21 -6.01 1.40
N ASN A 38 0.97 -6.45 1.21
CA ASN A 38 0.59 -7.28 0.09
C ASN A 38 0.62 -6.52 -1.24
N GLY A 39 0.28 -5.23 -1.26
CA GLY A 39 0.44 -4.37 -2.44
C GLY A 39 1.88 -4.41 -2.97
N TYR A 40 2.88 -4.20 -2.11
CA TYR A 40 4.29 -4.29 -2.50
C TYR A 40 4.70 -5.70 -2.95
N LYS A 41 4.24 -6.75 -2.26
CA LYS A 41 4.52 -8.15 -2.65
C LYS A 41 3.93 -8.48 -4.02
N ALA A 42 2.69 -8.09 -4.28
CA ALA A 42 2.00 -8.37 -5.54
C ALA A 42 2.70 -7.68 -6.73
N ARG A 43 3.23 -6.46 -6.53
CA ARG A 43 3.98 -5.73 -7.56
C ARG A 43 5.26 -6.43 -8.00
N LEU A 44 5.96 -7.12 -7.10
CA LEU A 44 7.15 -7.90 -7.44
C LEU A 44 6.86 -8.99 -8.49
N TYR A 45 5.63 -9.49 -8.57
CA TYR A 45 5.25 -10.57 -9.50
C TYR A 45 4.37 -10.06 -10.65
N ASP A 46 4.10 -8.77 -10.71
CA ASP A 46 3.29 -8.19 -11.79
C ASP A 46 4.10 -8.07 -13.08
N SER A 47 3.63 -8.74 -14.14
CA SER A 47 4.31 -8.78 -15.43
C SER A 47 4.49 -7.42 -16.07
N THR A 48 3.51 -6.54 -15.94
CA THR A 48 3.52 -5.19 -16.51
C THR A 48 4.55 -4.33 -15.79
N PHE A 49 4.58 -4.43 -14.46
CA PHE A 49 5.54 -3.76 -13.61
C PHE A 49 6.97 -4.22 -13.90
N LEU A 50 7.22 -5.53 -13.94
CA LEU A 50 8.55 -6.09 -14.20
C LEU A 50 9.07 -5.73 -15.60
N ASN A 51 8.20 -5.74 -16.60
CA ASN A 51 8.57 -5.27 -17.94
C ASN A 51 8.90 -3.78 -17.97
N SER A 52 8.16 -2.97 -17.22
CA SER A 52 8.44 -1.53 -17.07
C SER A 52 9.78 -1.30 -16.38
N LEU A 53 10.03 -2.01 -15.27
CA LEU A 53 11.31 -2.01 -14.55
C LEU A 53 12.45 -2.35 -15.52
N LEU A 54 12.40 -3.51 -16.19
CA LEU A 54 13.45 -3.98 -17.10
C LEU A 54 13.65 -3.11 -18.36
N SER A 55 12.71 -2.21 -18.64
CA SER A 55 12.77 -1.27 -19.77
C SER A 55 13.15 0.15 -19.34
N ALA A 56 13.31 0.40 -18.04
CA ALA A 56 13.74 1.70 -17.51
C ALA A 56 15.18 2.01 -17.95
N GLN A 57 15.33 2.69 -19.09
CA GLN A 57 16.62 3.12 -19.62
C GLN A 57 17.07 4.44 -19.00
N THR A 58 17.27 4.54 -17.67
CA THR A 58 17.79 5.76 -16.99
C THR A 58 17.07 7.10 -17.28
N ASP A 59 16.02 7.10 -18.11
CA ASP A 59 15.18 8.24 -18.44
C ASP A 59 13.92 8.17 -17.58
N ASN A 60 13.78 9.20 -16.75
CA ASN A 60 13.12 9.16 -15.45
C ASN A 60 11.68 9.70 -15.45
N ASP A 61 11.03 9.83 -16.61
CA ASP A 61 9.66 10.37 -16.61
C ASP A 61 8.61 9.28 -16.32
N PHE A 62 8.60 8.87 -15.05
CA PHE A 62 7.60 7.98 -14.47
C PHE A 62 6.43 8.76 -13.84
N SER A 63 6.19 9.99 -14.28
CA SER A 63 5.17 10.88 -13.69
C SER A 63 3.74 10.32 -13.79
N ALA A 64 3.49 9.40 -14.72
CA ALA A 64 2.21 8.73 -14.90
C ALA A 64 1.99 7.50 -14.01
N LEU A 65 3.01 7.04 -13.27
CA LEU A 65 2.91 5.85 -12.44
C LEU A 65 2.21 6.13 -11.11
N LYS A 66 1.57 5.09 -10.57
CA LYS A 66 1.05 5.13 -9.20
C LYS A 66 2.22 5.34 -8.23
N PRO A 67 2.02 6.00 -7.08
CA PRO A 67 3.09 6.27 -6.12
C PRO A 67 3.83 5.01 -5.68
N ILE A 68 3.09 3.94 -5.37
CA ILE A 68 3.68 2.65 -5.00
C ILE A 68 4.57 2.09 -6.11
N ASP A 69 4.16 2.24 -7.38
CA ASP A 69 4.93 1.76 -8.53
C ASP A 69 6.20 2.60 -8.69
N ARG A 70 6.09 3.92 -8.51
CA ARG A 70 7.23 4.83 -8.53
C ARG A 70 8.23 4.54 -7.41
N THR A 71 7.78 4.43 -6.16
CA THR A 71 8.63 4.11 -5.02
C THR A 71 9.35 2.78 -5.21
N ILE A 72 8.64 1.74 -5.68
CA ILE A 72 9.28 0.44 -5.94
C ILE A 72 10.28 0.56 -7.10
N LEU A 73 9.94 1.26 -8.20
CA LEU A 73 10.86 1.46 -9.31
C LEU A 73 12.12 2.22 -8.89
N ASP A 74 11.99 3.32 -8.16
CA ASP A 74 13.14 4.12 -7.69
C ASP A 74 14.10 3.27 -6.83
N ASN A 75 13.55 2.36 -6.04
CA ASN A 75 14.31 1.40 -5.25
C ASN A 75 14.92 0.27 -6.11
N PHE A 76 14.20 -0.21 -7.12
CA PHE A 76 14.57 -1.41 -7.88
C PHE A 76 15.45 -1.11 -9.11
N ILE A 77 15.40 0.09 -9.68
CA ILE A 77 16.21 0.52 -10.83
C ILE A 77 17.71 0.36 -10.58
N PRO A 78 18.28 0.72 -9.41
CA PRO A 78 19.70 0.48 -9.12
C PRO A 78 20.12 -0.99 -9.24
N ILE A 79 19.22 -1.95 -8.99
CA ILE A 79 19.50 -3.39 -9.11
C ILE A 79 19.71 -3.81 -10.56
N ILE A 80 18.98 -3.20 -11.50
CA ILE A 80 19.03 -3.53 -12.93
C ILE A 80 19.96 -2.59 -13.73
N SER A 81 20.71 -1.73 -13.06
CA SER A 81 21.64 -0.80 -13.69
C SER A 81 22.74 -1.55 -14.47
N LYS A 82 23.39 -0.84 -15.40
CA LYS A 82 24.46 -1.42 -16.24
C LYS A 82 25.64 -1.98 -15.43
N ASP A 83 25.82 -1.53 -14.19
CA ASP A 83 26.86 -2.03 -13.28
C ASP A 83 26.54 -3.45 -12.76
N ASN A 84 25.26 -3.84 -12.76
CA ASN A 84 24.80 -5.14 -12.29
C ASN A 84 24.42 -6.09 -13.44
N TYR A 85 23.86 -5.56 -14.54
CA TYR A 85 23.47 -6.34 -15.71
C TYR A 85 23.80 -5.62 -17.02
N SER A 86 24.46 -6.32 -17.93
CA SER A 86 24.64 -5.84 -19.31
C SER A 86 23.32 -5.86 -20.09
N GLU A 87 23.25 -5.07 -21.17
CA GLU A 87 22.08 -5.02 -22.05
C GLU A 87 21.70 -6.40 -22.61
N LYS A 88 22.70 -7.22 -22.96
CA LYS A 88 22.50 -8.61 -23.39
C LYS A 88 21.85 -9.46 -22.29
N GLN A 89 22.30 -9.32 -21.04
CA GLN A 89 21.71 -10.03 -19.90
C GLN A 89 20.27 -9.56 -19.64
N LEU A 90 19.99 -8.25 -19.74
CA LEU A 90 18.62 -7.73 -19.59
C LEU A 90 17.68 -8.22 -20.69
N ILE A 91 18.16 -8.40 -21.92
CA ILE A 91 17.39 -9.03 -23.01
C ILE A 91 17.08 -10.50 -22.65
N GLU A 92 18.05 -11.26 -22.18
CA GLU A 92 17.86 -12.66 -21.79
C GLU A 92 16.94 -12.81 -20.57
N ILE A 93 17.03 -11.92 -19.59
CA ILE A 93 16.12 -11.85 -18.45
C ILE A 93 14.69 -11.59 -18.93
N ARG A 94 14.47 -10.63 -19.84
CA ARG A 94 13.13 -10.35 -20.40
C ARG A 94 12.55 -11.54 -21.16
N LYS A 95 13.37 -12.25 -21.95
CA LYS A 95 12.95 -13.48 -22.62
C LYS A 95 12.57 -14.57 -21.61
N ALA A 96 13.39 -14.76 -20.57
CA ALA A 96 13.13 -15.73 -19.51
C ALA A 96 11.86 -15.37 -18.72
N LEU A 97 11.68 -14.10 -18.39
CA LEU A 97 10.47 -13.57 -17.75
C LEU A 97 9.23 -13.96 -18.56
N ASN A 98 9.14 -13.55 -19.83
CA ASN A 98 7.97 -13.85 -20.68
C ASN A 98 7.72 -15.35 -20.85
N LYS A 99 8.77 -16.18 -20.83
CA LYS A 99 8.67 -17.63 -20.97
C LYS A 99 8.20 -18.34 -19.69
N TYR A 100 8.56 -17.82 -18.52
CA TYR A 100 8.41 -18.55 -17.25
C TYR A 100 7.52 -17.86 -16.21
N LEU A 101 7.17 -16.58 -16.38
CA LEU A 101 6.40 -15.79 -15.40
C LEU A 101 5.00 -16.36 -15.12
N LEU A 102 4.40 -17.08 -16.08
CA LEU A 102 3.09 -17.74 -15.92
C LEU A 102 3.13 -19.00 -15.02
N LYS A 103 4.31 -19.46 -14.57
CA LYS A 103 4.44 -20.59 -13.63
C LYS A 103 4.58 -20.17 -12.16
N PHE A 104 4.54 -18.86 -11.88
CA PHE A 104 4.57 -18.32 -10.52
C PHE A 104 3.13 -18.20 -10.03
N GLU A 105 2.55 -19.31 -9.56
CA GLU A 105 1.17 -19.28 -9.06
C GLU A 105 1.06 -18.53 -7.72
N TYR A 106 0.11 -17.60 -7.68
CA TYR A 106 -0.31 -16.89 -6.49
C TYR A 106 -1.05 -17.86 -5.55
N GLY A 107 -0.64 -17.97 -4.29
CA GLY A 107 -1.44 -18.66 -3.26
C GLY A 107 -0.72 -19.72 -2.42
N ILE A 108 0.53 -20.06 -2.71
CA ILE A 108 1.30 -20.94 -1.83
C ILE A 108 2.56 -20.20 -1.41
N ALA A 109 2.50 -19.62 -0.20
CA ALA A 109 3.61 -18.96 0.47
C ALA A 109 4.67 -19.97 0.95
N SER A 110 5.16 -20.82 0.04
CA SER A 110 6.32 -21.67 0.25
C SER A 110 7.14 -21.71 -1.04
N GLU A 111 8.26 -20.99 -1.05
CA GLU A 111 9.59 -21.30 -1.63
C GLU A 111 9.76 -21.94 -3.03
N TYR A 112 8.71 -22.30 -3.76
CA TYR A 112 8.78 -23.03 -5.02
C TYR A 112 8.44 -22.12 -6.20
N GLU A 113 9.17 -21.01 -6.32
CA GLU A 113 8.95 -20.05 -7.42
C GLU A 113 9.55 -20.49 -8.77
N PHE A 114 10.36 -21.55 -8.78
CA PHE A 114 10.95 -22.09 -9.99
C PHE A 114 10.79 -23.61 -9.99
N ILE A 115 9.56 -24.10 -10.12
CA ILE A 115 9.28 -25.53 -10.23
C ILE A 115 9.97 -26.05 -11.52
N ASP A 116 10.99 -26.90 -11.33
CA ASP A 116 11.66 -27.73 -12.34
C ASP A 116 11.92 -27.05 -13.71
N LEU A 117 12.64 -25.93 -13.69
CA LEU A 117 13.14 -25.32 -14.92
C LEU A 117 14.53 -25.87 -15.28
N PRO A 118 14.80 -26.19 -16.57
CA PRO A 118 16.10 -26.68 -16.99
C PRO A 118 17.18 -25.64 -16.68
N GLU A 119 18.24 -26.02 -15.96
CA GLU A 119 19.34 -25.10 -15.64
C GLU A 119 19.99 -24.59 -16.93
N ASN A 120 19.84 -23.30 -17.18
CA ASN A 120 20.59 -22.56 -18.18
C ASN A 120 20.86 -21.13 -17.70
N ASP A 121 21.81 -20.45 -18.33
CA ASP A 121 22.29 -19.13 -17.91
C ASP A 121 21.16 -18.10 -17.79
N SER A 122 20.17 -18.11 -18.70
CA SER A 122 19.04 -17.17 -18.68
C SER A 122 18.13 -17.35 -17.44
N ILE A 123 17.90 -18.59 -16.99
CA ILE A 123 17.16 -18.87 -15.75
C ILE A 123 17.99 -18.48 -14.53
N GLY A 124 19.32 -18.70 -14.56
CA GLY A 124 20.22 -18.26 -13.51
C GLY A 124 20.18 -16.74 -13.30
N LEU A 125 20.20 -15.97 -14.39
CA LEU A 125 20.08 -14.51 -14.37
C LEU A 125 18.74 -14.05 -13.78
N LEU A 126 17.64 -14.69 -14.20
CA LEU A 126 16.29 -14.38 -13.68
C LEU A 126 16.18 -14.68 -12.17
N LYS A 127 16.69 -15.84 -11.73
CA LYS A 127 16.75 -16.22 -10.30
C LYS A 127 17.54 -15.21 -9.48
N ASN A 128 18.68 -14.76 -9.99
CA ASN A 128 19.52 -13.77 -9.30
C ASN A 128 18.81 -12.41 -9.17
N LEU A 129 18.14 -11.95 -10.23
CA LEU A 129 17.34 -10.73 -10.19
C LEU A 129 16.26 -10.82 -9.12
N PHE A 130 15.41 -11.86 -9.15
CA PHE A 130 14.35 -12.03 -8.15
C PHE A 130 14.88 -12.12 -6.73
N LYS A 131 16.04 -12.76 -6.51
CA LYS A 131 16.70 -12.79 -5.21
C LYS A 131 17.04 -11.37 -4.71
N GLN A 132 17.62 -10.53 -5.56
CA GLN A 132 17.96 -9.15 -5.22
C GLN A 132 16.71 -8.31 -4.94
N LEU A 133 15.68 -8.41 -5.78
CA LEU A 133 14.42 -7.69 -5.60
C LEU A 133 13.70 -8.11 -4.30
N LYS A 134 13.74 -9.39 -3.92
CA LYS A 134 13.18 -9.88 -2.65
C LYS A 134 13.89 -9.34 -1.42
N ILE A 135 15.23 -9.24 -1.47
CA ILE A 135 16.00 -8.65 -0.35
C ILE A 135 15.53 -7.22 -0.12
N LEU A 136 15.42 -6.43 -1.20
CA LEU A 136 14.98 -5.05 -1.11
C LEU A 136 13.50 -4.92 -0.70
N LEU A 137 12.63 -5.81 -1.19
CA LEU A 137 11.25 -5.88 -0.74
C LEU A 137 11.18 -6.10 0.78
N ARG A 138 11.99 -7.00 1.34
CA ARG A 138 12.05 -7.19 2.81
C ARG A 138 12.44 -5.92 3.54
N THR A 139 13.38 -5.14 3.00
CA THR A 139 13.74 -3.82 3.55
C THR A 139 12.56 -2.87 3.53
N ILE A 140 11.84 -2.75 2.41
CA ILE A 140 10.63 -1.91 2.30
C ILE A 140 9.56 -2.33 3.30
N LEU A 141 9.30 -3.63 3.42
CA LEU A 141 8.31 -4.16 4.37
C LEU A 141 8.70 -3.88 5.83
N THR A 142 10.00 -3.87 6.13
CA THR A 142 10.52 -3.52 7.46
C THR A 142 10.43 -2.01 7.71
N ASP A 143 10.67 -1.18 6.69
CA ASP A 143 10.54 0.28 6.78
C ASP A 143 9.10 0.70 7.08
N ILE A 144 8.11 0.01 6.50
CA ILE A 144 6.69 0.19 6.81
C ILE A 144 6.44 0.00 8.32
N ASP A 145 6.93 -1.11 8.89
CA ASP A 145 6.76 -1.41 10.32
C ASP A 145 7.47 -0.38 11.19
N PHE A 146 8.67 0.04 10.77
CA PHE A 146 9.44 1.07 11.47
C PHE A 146 8.70 2.41 11.50
N LYS A 147 8.19 2.89 10.35
CA LYS A 147 7.46 4.15 10.25
C LYS A 147 6.16 4.16 11.03
N ILE A 148 5.41 3.06 11.01
CA ILE A 148 4.20 2.91 11.84
C ILE A 148 4.56 3.11 13.32
N LYS A 149 5.66 2.50 13.76
CA LYS A 149 6.15 2.62 15.14
C LYS A 149 6.71 4.02 15.46
N GLU A 150 7.47 4.61 14.55
CA GLU A 150 8.03 5.96 14.68
C GLU A 150 6.94 7.02 14.85
N HIS A 151 5.84 6.85 14.10
CA HIS A 151 4.66 7.71 14.21
C HIS A 151 3.72 7.37 15.38
N GLU A 152 4.10 6.41 16.23
CA GLU A 152 3.30 5.92 17.35
C GLU A 152 1.87 5.51 16.96
N ILE A 153 1.68 5.03 15.71
CA ILE A 153 0.39 4.59 15.22
C ILE A 153 0.06 3.21 15.83
N LYS A 154 -1.01 3.17 16.62
CA LYS A 154 -1.48 1.94 17.28
C LYS A 154 -2.24 1.06 16.27
N VAL A 155 -1.71 -0.12 15.99
CA VAL A 155 -2.36 -1.11 15.13
C VAL A 155 -3.35 -1.93 15.95
N LEU A 156 -4.64 -1.82 15.62
CA LEU A 156 -5.70 -2.63 16.19
C LEU A 156 -5.72 -4.01 15.52
N LEU A 157 -5.71 -5.06 16.31
CA LEU A 157 -5.72 -6.44 15.82
C LEU A 157 -7.16 -6.95 15.63
N TYR A 158 -7.38 -7.86 14.67
CA TYR A 158 -8.68 -8.52 14.43
C TYR A 158 -9.22 -9.12 15.72
N GLU A 159 -8.36 -9.79 16.50
CA GLU A 159 -8.74 -10.38 17.79
C GLU A 159 -9.26 -9.34 18.80
N GLN A 160 -8.67 -8.14 18.82
CA GLN A 160 -9.08 -7.05 19.73
C GLN A 160 -10.42 -6.42 19.33
N ILE A 161 -10.73 -6.45 18.03
CA ILE A 161 -11.93 -5.82 17.47
C ILE A 161 -13.11 -6.79 17.44
N PHE A 162 -12.86 -8.05 17.10
CA PHE A 162 -13.89 -9.00 16.73
C PHE A 162 -14.04 -10.19 17.68
N ASP A 163 -13.20 -10.29 18.72
CA ASP A 163 -13.41 -11.11 19.92
C ASP A 163 -14.06 -12.47 19.58
N LEU A 164 -13.35 -13.25 18.75
CA LEU A 164 -13.62 -14.51 18.01
C LEU A 164 -15.04 -15.08 17.80
N ASP A 165 -16.09 -14.77 18.57
CA ASP A 165 -17.44 -15.33 18.41
C ASP A 165 -18.61 -14.33 18.52
N LEU A 166 -18.58 -13.35 19.44
CA LEU A 166 -19.78 -12.55 19.79
C LEU A 166 -19.90 -11.22 19.02
N ALA A 167 -18.79 -10.53 18.77
CA ALA A 167 -18.82 -9.33 17.94
C ALA A 167 -18.95 -9.68 16.45
N MET A 168 -18.46 -10.85 16.04
CA MET A 168 -18.56 -11.34 14.67
C MET A 168 -19.97 -11.71 14.22
N SER A 169 -20.75 -12.33 15.10
CA SER A 169 -22.13 -12.70 14.81
C SER A 169 -23.01 -11.45 14.60
N ASN A 170 -22.90 -10.46 15.49
CA ASN A 170 -23.60 -9.17 15.35
C ASN A 170 -23.13 -8.38 14.11
N PHE A 171 -21.84 -8.38 13.81
CA PHE A 171 -21.32 -7.71 12.61
C PHE A 171 -21.81 -8.40 11.33
N ARG A 172 -21.83 -9.74 11.28
CA ARG A 172 -22.37 -10.49 10.13
C ARG A 172 -23.88 -10.28 9.94
N GLU A 173 -24.65 -10.12 11.02
CA GLU A 173 -26.05 -9.73 10.92
C GLU A 173 -26.21 -8.34 10.31
N ILE A 174 -25.41 -7.35 10.75
CA ILE A 174 -25.36 -6.00 10.14
C ILE A 174 -24.95 -6.07 8.66
N LEU A 175 -24.03 -6.97 8.30
CA LEU A 175 -23.58 -7.15 6.92
C LEU A 175 -24.64 -7.77 6.00
N ASN A 176 -25.41 -8.75 6.50
CA ASN A 176 -26.42 -9.48 5.72
C ASN A 176 -27.58 -8.61 5.25
N ASP A 177 -27.91 -7.55 6.01
CA ASP A 177 -28.94 -6.58 5.67
C ASP A 177 -28.40 -5.38 4.86
N SER A 178 -27.09 -5.32 4.63
CA SER A 178 -26.45 -4.22 3.92
C SER A 178 -26.15 -4.54 2.45
N LEU A 179 -26.37 -3.58 1.55
CA LEU A 179 -25.93 -3.65 0.14
C LEU A 179 -24.41 -3.41 -0.02
N ILE A 180 -23.63 -3.49 1.06
CA ILE A 180 -22.28 -2.95 1.17
C ILE A 180 -21.25 -4.07 0.95
N ASN A 181 -20.12 -3.72 0.33
CA ASN A 181 -18.99 -4.64 0.20
C ASN A 181 -18.39 -4.90 1.59
N THR A 182 -18.60 -6.11 2.11
CA THR A 182 -18.35 -6.52 3.50
C THR A 182 -16.90 -6.31 3.97
N LYS A 183 -15.95 -6.24 3.04
CA LYS A 183 -14.52 -6.13 3.35
C LYS A 183 -14.15 -4.77 3.93
N ASP A 184 -14.72 -3.67 3.45
CA ASP A 184 -14.25 -2.33 3.87
C ASP A 184 -14.94 -1.86 5.16
N LEU A 185 -16.12 -2.40 5.48
CA LEU A 185 -16.84 -2.13 6.73
C LEU A 185 -16.09 -2.61 7.99
N GLU A 186 -15.23 -3.63 7.87
CA GLU A 186 -14.41 -4.10 8.99
C GLU A 186 -13.48 -2.99 9.49
N ILE A 187 -12.99 -2.13 8.59
CA ILE A 187 -12.11 -1.00 8.90
C ILE A 187 -12.90 0.08 9.66
N VAL A 188 -14.12 0.38 9.22
CA VAL A 188 -15.01 1.35 9.90
C VAL A 188 -15.40 0.84 11.28
N PHE A 189 -15.72 -0.45 11.39
CA PHE A 189 -16.06 -1.08 12.66
C PHE A 189 -14.90 -1.04 13.65
N ALA A 190 -13.67 -1.28 13.20
CA ALA A 190 -12.48 -1.15 14.05
C ALA A 190 -12.34 0.28 14.62
N ALA A 191 -12.57 1.30 13.79
CA ALA A 191 -12.54 2.70 14.24
C ALA A 191 -13.62 3.02 15.28
N LEU A 192 -14.85 2.54 15.05
CA LEU A 192 -15.96 2.67 16.01
C LEU A 192 -15.63 1.98 17.34
N LYS A 193 -15.16 0.73 17.29
CA LYS A 193 -14.85 -0.07 18.47
C LYS A 193 -13.73 0.55 19.32
N ALA A 194 -12.77 1.23 18.70
CA ALA A 194 -11.71 1.97 19.39
C ALA A 194 -12.17 3.33 19.95
N ASN A 195 -13.44 3.71 19.72
CA ASN A 195 -14.01 5.03 20.02
C ASN A 195 -13.19 6.17 19.37
N CYS A 196 -12.80 5.99 18.10
CA CYS A 196 -12.11 7.03 17.36
C CYS A 196 -13.04 8.23 17.14
N ASN A 197 -12.49 9.44 17.33
CA ASN A 197 -13.24 10.68 17.15
C ASN A 197 -13.29 11.12 15.68
N LEU A 198 -12.27 10.75 14.90
CA LEU A 198 -12.10 11.15 13.51
C LEU A 198 -11.64 9.95 12.67
N PHE A 199 -12.31 9.75 11.53
CA PHE A 199 -11.92 8.79 10.51
C PHE A 199 -11.39 9.52 9.27
N ILE A 200 -10.15 9.23 8.86
CA ILE A 200 -9.55 9.83 7.67
C ILE A 200 -9.42 8.76 6.59
N SER A 201 -10.00 9.04 5.42
CA SER A 201 -9.98 8.17 4.26
C SER A 201 -9.99 8.98 2.98
N SER A 202 -9.47 8.38 1.91
CA SER A 202 -9.61 8.89 0.54
C SER A 202 -10.61 8.09 -0.31
N ASP A 203 -11.31 7.16 0.32
CA ASP A 203 -12.29 6.27 -0.30
C ASP A 203 -13.70 6.82 -0.06
N LEU A 204 -14.30 7.39 -1.11
CA LEU A 204 -15.63 8.03 -1.05
C LEU A 204 -16.74 7.07 -0.61
N PRO A 205 -16.81 5.82 -1.11
CA PRO A 205 -17.66 4.79 -0.52
C PRO A 205 -17.46 4.65 0.99
N LEU A 206 -16.22 4.46 1.46
CA LEU A 206 -15.93 4.24 2.88
C LEU A 206 -16.34 5.42 3.76
N ILE A 207 -16.13 6.63 3.26
CA ILE A 207 -16.57 7.87 3.88
C ILE A 207 -18.09 7.86 4.10
N LYS A 208 -18.88 7.54 3.07
CA LYS A 208 -20.36 7.52 3.18
C LYS A 208 -20.81 6.56 4.28
N GLU A 209 -20.14 5.42 4.40
CA GLU A 209 -20.42 4.45 5.47
C GLU A 209 -20.08 5.00 6.85
N THR A 210 -18.95 5.69 7.00
CA THR A 210 -18.56 6.32 8.28
C THR A 210 -19.58 7.39 8.71
N MET A 211 -20.12 8.18 7.77
CA MET A 211 -21.18 9.16 8.08
C MET A 211 -22.44 8.48 8.59
N THR A 212 -22.84 7.39 7.93
CA THR A 212 -24.07 6.65 8.23
C THR A 212 -24.00 6.05 9.64
N LEU A 213 -22.81 5.68 10.10
CA LEU A 213 -22.56 5.12 11.42
C LEU A 213 -22.17 6.18 12.48
N GLY A 214 -22.29 7.47 12.16
CA GLY A 214 -22.10 8.57 13.11
C GLY A 214 -20.65 8.89 13.46
N LEU A 215 -19.68 8.40 12.70
CA LEU A 215 -18.29 8.85 12.81
C LEU A 215 -18.14 10.22 12.15
N ASN A 216 -17.46 11.14 12.85
CA ASN A 216 -16.96 12.33 12.18
C ASN A 216 -15.88 11.89 11.18
N HIS A 217 -16.03 12.39 9.98
CA HIS A 217 -15.12 12.15 8.87
C HIS A 217 -14.71 13.52 8.32
N THR A 218 -13.53 13.56 7.71
CA THR A 218 -13.08 14.74 6.97
C THR A 218 -12.86 14.34 5.53
N THR A 219 -13.74 14.80 4.63
CA THR A 219 -13.54 14.81 3.19
C THR A 219 -12.95 16.16 2.77
N SER A 220 -11.66 16.21 2.44
CA SER A 220 -10.93 17.22 1.64
C SER A 220 -11.60 18.54 1.14
N PHE A 221 -10.79 19.62 1.05
CA PHE A 221 -10.99 20.88 0.28
C PHE A 221 -11.97 21.95 0.84
N GLU A 222 -11.40 23.12 1.16
CA GLU A 222 -11.99 24.44 1.48
C GLU A 222 -12.74 24.68 2.82
N TYR A 223 -12.03 25.41 3.69
CA TYR A 223 -12.42 26.42 4.71
C TYR A 223 -13.55 26.16 5.71
N LEU A 224 -13.18 26.10 7.01
CA LEU A 224 -13.79 26.88 8.12
C LEU A 224 -12.77 27.04 9.29
N ASN A 225 -12.30 28.28 9.51
CA ASN A 225 -11.38 28.71 10.61
C ASN A 225 -12.06 28.62 12.01
N PRO A 226 -11.33 28.58 13.15
CA PRO A 226 -9.87 28.64 13.31
C PRO A 226 -9.27 27.57 14.27
N ASP A 227 -8.40 26.72 13.74
CA ASP A 227 -7.21 26.25 14.46
C ASP A 227 -6.09 25.91 13.46
N LYS A 228 -5.22 26.89 13.21
CA LYS A 228 -4.40 27.00 11.98
C LYS A 228 -3.24 26.01 11.83
N ASN A 229 -2.99 25.12 12.79
CA ASN A 229 -1.94 24.10 12.66
C ASN A 229 -2.46 22.75 12.14
N ILE A 230 -3.68 22.37 12.52
CA ILE A 230 -4.29 21.07 12.20
C ILE A 230 -4.68 21.00 10.72
N GLU A 231 -5.30 22.07 10.21
CA GLU A 231 -5.75 22.13 8.81
C GLU A 231 -4.59 22.01 7.84
N ASN A 232 -3.43 22.61 8.13
CA ASN A 232 -2.27 22.61 7.23
C ASN A 232 -1.57 21.25 7.14
N GLU A 233 -1.54 20.50 8.25
CA GLU A 233 -0.93 19.17 8.32
C GLU A 233 -1.82 18.13 7.65
N ILE A 234 -3.11 18.16 7.94
CA ILE A 234 -4.13 17.33 7.28
C ILE A 234 -4.27 17.73 5.80
N HIS A 235 -4.21 19.02 5.44
CA HIS A 235 -4.14 19.45 4.03
C HIS A 235 -2.91 18.91 3.33
N LYS A 236 -1.74 18.89 3.98
CA LYS A 236 -0.53 18.34 3.37
C LYS A 236 -0.65 16.84 3.14
N ILE A 237 -1.14 16.07 4.11
CA ILE A 237 -1.39 14.62 3.95
C ILE A 237 -2.37 14.38 2.81
N ILE A 238 -3.51 15.07 2.82
CA ILE A 238 -4.59 14.91 1.84
C ILE A 238 -4.16 15.37 0.44
N ASN A 239 -3.53 16.54 0.30
CA ASN A 239 -3.05 17.02 -1.01
C ASN A 239 -1.94 16.14 -1.57
N THR A 240 -1.10 15.57 -0.72
CA THR A 240 -0.08 14.62 -1.16
C THR A 240 -0.74 13.34 -1.68
N VAL A 241 -1.71 12.77 -0.94
CA VAL A 241 -2.49 11.59 -1.36
C VAL A 241 -3.33 11.85 -2.62
N HIS A 242 -3.93 13.03 -2.75
CA HIS A 242 -4.78 13.41 -3.89
C HIS A 242 -3.97 13.67 -5.16
N ASN A 243 -2.88 14.44 -5.09
CA ASN A 243 -1.99 14.68 -6.23
C ASN A 243 -1.33 13.39 -6.75
N MET A 244 -1.20 12.40 -5.87
CA MET A 244 -0.73 11.06 -6.18
C MET A 244 -1.77 10.19 -6.93
N ARG A 245 -3.07 10.47 -6.79
CA ARG A 245 -4.17 9.69 -7.40
C ARG A 245 -4.78 10.37 -8.63
N TYR A 246 -4.70 11.70 -8.73
CA TYR A 246 -5.44 12.51 -9.71
C TYR A 246 -4.63 13.63 -10.38
N LYS A 247 -3.31 13.50 -10.56
CA LYS A 247 -2.57 14.45 -11.41
C LYS A 247 -3.13 14.42 -12.84
N LYS A 248 -4.11 15.30 -13.11
CA LYS A 248 -4.45 15.74 -14.47
C LYS A 248 -3.33 16.64 -14.93
N LEU A 249 -2.88 16.40 -16.15
CA LEU A 249 -1.89 17.21 -16.85
C LEU A 249 -2.33 18.69 -16.84
N PRO A 250 -1.41 19.66 -16.70
CA PRO A 250 -1.72 21.04 -17.02
C PRO A 250 -1.98 21.12 -18.53
N GLY A 251 -3.25 21.30 -18.93
CA GLY A 251 -3.67 21.40 -20.33
C GLY A 251 -4.95 20.63 -20.72
N GLN A 252 -5.77 20.18 -19.76
CA GLN A 252 -7.14 19.69 -20.02
C GLN A 252 -8.17 20.53 -19.27
#